data_AF-A0AAW8KUH4-F1
#
_entry.id   AF-A0AAW8KUH4-F1
#
_cell.length_a   1.000
_cell.length_b   1.000
_cell.length_c   1.000
_cell.angle_alpha   90.00
_cell.angle_beta   90.00
_cell.angle_gamma   90.00
#
_symmetry.space_group_name_H-M   'P 1'
#
loop_
_entity.id
_entity.type
_entity.pdbx_description
1 polymer ?
#
loop_
_entity_poly.entity_id
_entity_poly.type
_entity_poly.pdbx_seq_one_letter_code
_entity_poly.pdbx_strand_id
1 'polypeptide(L)'
;DHKINADETIALADSITANAGMLGSTIGQLVAAGQLTPAQAGAIQQTIGKAIAANQVEGQTKITTPQSVNLDFQTGIMANTVAFANVRWVNWKDFAIRPYKFGKVSEAV
;
A
#
# COMPACT_ATOMS: atom_id res chain seq x y z
N ASP A 1 16.61 -2.40 -7.75
CA ASP A 1 15.62 -2.73 -6.70
C ASP A 1 16.01 -2.09 -5.39
N HIS A 2 15.10 -1.30 -4.82
CA HIS A 2 15.29 -0.61 -3.55
C HIS A 2 14.22 -1.07 -2.56
N LYS A 3 14.62 -1.31 -1.31
CA LYS A 3 13.70 -1.53 -0.20
C LYS A 3 13.59 -0.23 0.57
N ILE A 4 12.38 0.27 0.74
CA ILE A 4 12.11 1.47 1.52
C ILE A 4 11.25 1.11 2.73
N ASN A 5 11.49 1.80 3.84
CA ASN A 5 10.53 1.85 4.92
C ASN A 5 9.47 2.88 4.50
N ALA A 6 8.21 2.47 4.43
CA ALA A 6 7.11 3.33 4.05
C ALA A 6 6.18 3.46 5.25
N ASP A 7 5.84 4.70 5.63
CA ASP A 7 4.82 4.96 6.63
C ASP A 7 3.44 4.78 5.98
N GLU A 8 2.83 3.62 6.21
CA GLU A 8 1.56 3.22 5.60
C GLU A 8 0.38 3.41 6.58
N THR A 9 -0.55 4.29 6.21
CA THR A 9 -1.81 4.54 6.94
C THR A 9 -2.97 3.98 6.14
N ILE A 10 -3.83 3.19 6.77
CA ILE A 10 -5.02 2.58 6.16
C ILE A 10 -6.21 2.96 7.03
N ALA A 11 -6.85 4.08 6.71
CA ALA A 11 -7.82 4.74 7.58
C ALA A 11 -8.88 3.79 8.18
N LEU A 12 -9.41 2.86 7.39
CA LEU A 12 -10.38 1.87 7.88
C LEU A 12 -9.74 0.89 8.87
N ALA A 13 -8.60 0.29 8.53
CA ALA A 13 -7.92 -0.66 9.40
C ALA A 13 -7.40 0.00 10.70
N ASP A 14 -6.94 1.24 10.60
CA ASP A 14 -6.52 2.06 11.75
C ASP A 14 -7.72 2.37 12.66
N SER A 15 -8.88 2.72 12.08
CA SER A 15 -10.10 2.95 12.87
C SER A 15 -10.62 1.67 13.54
N ILE A 16 -10.58 0.52 12.86
CA ILE A 16 -10.94 -0.78 13.45
C ILE A 16 -9.99 -1.13 14.60
N THR A 17 -8.68 -0.93 14.40
CA THR A 17 -7.66 -1.18 15.41
C THR A 17 -7.85 -0.30 16.65
N ALA A 18 -8.06 1.01 16.46
CA ALA A 18 -8.25 1.95 17.55
C ALA A 18 -9.54 1.68 18.35
N ASN A 19 -10.57 1.13 17.71
CA ASN A 19 -11.88 0.89 18.32
C ASN A 19 -12.14 -0.59 18.65
N ALA A 20 -11.14 -1.46 18.58
CA ALA A 20 -11.30 -2.91 18.73
C ALA A 20 -12.01 -3.33 20.02
N GLY A 21 -11.68 -2.69 21.14
CA GLY A 21 -12.32 -2.94 22.44
C GLY A 21 -13.81 -2.56 22.45
N MET A 22 -14.15 -1.41 21.87
CA MET A 22 -15.55 -0.97 21.75
C MET A 22 -16.33 -1.88 20.81
N LEU A 23 -15.79 -2.23 19.65
CA LEU A 23 -16.41 -3.16 18.71
C LEU A 23 -16.65 -4.53 19.35
N GLY A 24 -15.69 -5.06 20.12
CA GLY A 24 -15.87 -6.28 20.88
C GLY A 24 -17.01 -6.21 21.89
N SER A 25 -17.14 -5.08 22.60
CA SER A 25 -18.24 -4.85 23.54
C SER A 25 -19.60 -4.74 22.86
N THR A 26 -19.68 -4.06 21.71
CA THR A 26 -20.91 -3.92 20.91
C THR A 26 -21.34 -5.28 20.35
N ILE A 27 -20.41 -6.10 19.85
CA ILE A 27 -20.72 -7.48 19.41
C ILE A 27 -21.30 -8.29 20.58
N GLY A 28 -20.72 -8.18 21.78
CA GLY A 28 -21.26 -8.83 22.98
C GLY A 28 -22.68 -8.39 23.33
N GLN A 29 -22.99 -7.09 23.20
CA GLN A 29 -24.34 -6.55 23.40
C GLN A 29 -25.33 -7.06 22.36
N LEU A 30 -24.93 -7.16 21.09
CA LEU A 30 -25.78 -7.70 20.02
C LEU A 30 -26.09 -9.19 20.22
N VAL A 31 -25.16 -9.96 20.78
CA VAL A 31 -25.41 -11.35 21.20
C VAL A 31 -26.40 -11.39 22.36
N ALA A 32 -26.22 -10.54 23.38
CA ALA A 32 -27.13 -10.46 24.52
C ALA A 32 -28.55 -10.01 24.11
N ALA A 33 -28.65 -9.14 23.09
CA ALA A 33 -29.91 -8.70 22.51
C ALA A 33 -30.56 -9.73 21.57
N GLY A 34 -29.93 -10.90 21.36
CA GLY A 34 -30.43 -11.94 20.46
C GLY A 34 -30.35 -11.61 18.97
N GLN A 35 -29.68 -10.50 18.61
CA GLN A 35 -29.52 -10.07 17.21
C GLN A 35 -28.41 -10.83 16.50
N LEU A 36 -27.46 -11.40 17.25
CA LEU A 36 -26.42 -12.27 16.74
C LEU A 36 -26.37 -13.58 17.52
N THR A 37 -26.15 -14.69 16.81
CA THR A 37 -25.78 -15.96 17.47
C THR A 37 -24.34 -15.90 17.98
N PRO A 38 -23.98 -16.68 19.01
CA PRO A 38 -22.60 -16.79 19.48
C PRO A 38 -21.61 -17.21 18.38
N ALA A 39 -22.06 -18.06 17.44
CA ALA A 39 -21.26 -18.48 16.29
C ALA A 39 -20.96 -17.32 15.33
N GLN A 40 -21.97 -16.49 15.01
CA GLN A 40 -21.78 -15.30 14.17
C GLN A 40 -20.89 -14.27 14.85
N ALA A 41 -21.07 -14.04 16.17
CA ALA A 41 -20.21 -13.15 16.93
C ALA A 41 -18.75 -13.59 16.96
N GLY A 42 -18.50 -14.89 17.16
CA GLY A 42 -17.15 -15.46 17.09
C GLY A 42 -16.50 -15.28 15.72
N ALA A 43 -17.26 -15.46 14.63
CA ALA A 43 -16.76 -15.22 13.27
C ALA A 43 -16.39 -13.75 13.04
N ILE A 44 -17.24 -12.81 13.47
CA ILE A 44 -16.97 -11.36 13.35
C ILE A 44 -15.73 -10.98 14.16
N GLN A 45 -15.62 -11.44 15.40
CA GLN A 45 -14.47 -11.17 16.27
C GLN A 45 -13.16 -11.73 15.68
N GLN A 46 -13.20 -12.91 15.05
CA GLN A 46 -12.05 -13.46 14.35
C GLN A 46 -11.63 -12.62 13.13
N THR A 47 -12.59 -12.16 12.32
CA THR A 47 -12.30 -11.28 11.18
C THR A 47 -11.71 -9.95 11.63
N ILE A 48 -12.25 -9.34 12.69
CA ILE A 48 -11.68 -8.13 13.30
C ILE A 48 -10.26 -8.40 13.79
N GLY A 49 -10.03 -9.52 14.49
CA GLY A 49 -8.70 -9.91 14.96
C GLY A 49 -7.69 -10.08 13.82
N LYS A 50 -8.09 -10.67 12.68
CA LYS A 50 -7.25 -10.80 11.49
C LYS A 50 -6.92 -9.44 10.87
N ALA A 51 -7.91 -8.55 10.74
CA ALA A 51 -7.70 -7.21 10.20
C ALA A 51 -6.75 -6.38 11.08
N ILE A 52 -6.88 -6.47 12.40
CA ILE A 52 -5.97 -5.82 13.36
C ILE A 52 -4.56 -6.39 13.23
N ALA A 53 -4.42 -7.72 13.23
CA ALA A 53 -3.11 -8.37 13.10
C ALA A 53 -2.41 -7.97 11.79
N ALA A 54 -3.15 -7.89 10.68
CA ALA A 54 -2.64 -7.45 9.39
C ALA A 54 -2.23 -5.96 9.37
N ASN A 55 -2.92 -5.11 10.15
CA ASN A 55 -2.62 -3.68 10.25
C ASN A 55 -1.39 -3.37 11.13
N GLN A 56 -0.97 -4.31 11.98
CA GLN A 56 0.20 -4.18 12.85
C GLN A 56 1.49 -4.74 12.21
N VAL A 57 1.42 -5.27 10.98
CA VAL A 57 2.61 -5.82 10.32
C VAL A 57 3.46 -4.70 9.76
N GLU A 58 4.65 -4.56 10.31
CA GLU A 58 5.69 -3.71 9.76
C GLU A 58 6.49 -4.47 8.70
N GLY A 59 6.82 -3.80 7.59
CA GLY A 59 7.63 -4.39 6.54
C GLY A 59 8.11 -3.37 5.51
N GLN A 60 9.09 -3.79 4.71
CA GLN A 60 9.68 -2.93 3.70
C GLN A 60 8.93 -3.05 2.38
N THR A 61 8.61 -1.91 1.78
CA THR A 61 8.05 -1.85 0.43
C THR A 61 9.17 -1.97 -0.58
N LYS A 62 9.06 -2.94 -1.50
CA LYS A 62 10.00 -3.09 -2.62
C LYS A 62 9.57 -2.17 -3.75
N ILE A 63 10.51 -1.35 -4.24
CA ILE A 63 10.32 -0.46 -5.38
C ILE A 63 11.40 -0.77 -6.42
N THR A 64 10.96 -0.92 -7.67
CA THR A 64 11.85 -1.01 -8.84
C THR A 64 11.70 0.28 -9.64
N THR A 65 12.73 1.11 -9.61
CA THR A 65 12.77 2.37 -10.38
C THR A 65 12.99 2.08 -11.86
N PRO A 66 12.32 2.81 -12.77
CA PRO A 66 12.50 2.61 -14.19
C PRO A 66 13.93 3.00 -14.62
N GLN A 67 14.44 2.31 -15.64
CA GLN A 67 15.70 2.69 -16.27
C GLN A 67 15.44 3.72 -17.37
N SER A 68 16.33 4.69 -17.54
CA SER A 68 16.20 5.73 -18.59
C SER A 68 17.46 5.82 -19.43
N VAL A 69 17.28 6.14 -20.71
CA VAL A 69 18.36 6.47 -21.64
C VAL A 69 18.13 7.89 -22.16
N ASN A 70 19.15 8.74 -22.05
CA ASN A 70 19.16 10.08 -22.61
C ASN A 70 20.15 10.11 -23.78
N LEU A 71 19.69 10.57 -24.94
CA LEU A 71 20.52 10.82 -26.12
C LEU A 71 20.56 12.32 -26.36
N ASP A 72 21.76 12.88 -26.34
CA ASP A 72 22.04 14.29 -26.58
C ASP A 72 22.86 14.42 -27.85
N PHE A 73 22.34 15.18 -28.81
CA PHE A 73 23.01 15.48 -30.06
C PHE A 73 23.25 16.98 -30.17
N GLN A 74 24.49 17.35 -30.42
CA GLN A 74 24.93 18.74 -30.59
C GLN A 74 25.83 18.83 -31.81
N THR A 75 25.48 19.68 -32.78
CA THR A 75 26.32 19.92 -33.97
C THR A 75 26.46 21.40 -34.26
N GLY A 76 27.66 21.80 -34.68
CA GLY A 76 27.86 23.10 -35.30
C GLY A 76 27.37 23.04 -36.75
N ILE A 77 26.35 23.82 -37.09
CA ILE A 77 25.83 23.93 -38.46
C ILE A 77 26.38 25.16 -39.20
N MET A 78 26.85 26.19 -38.47
CA MET A 78 27.50 27.39 -39.01
C MET A 78 28.45 27.99 -37.96
N ALA A 79 29.35 28.91 -38.35
CA ALA A 79 30.40 29.49 -37.49
C ALA A 79 29.94 29.98 -36.11
N ASN A 80 28.67 30.41 -35.97
CA ASN A 80 28.06 30.84 -34.71
C ASN A 80 26.72 30.15 -34.39
N THR A 81 26.39 29.04 -35.07
CA THR A 81 25.08 28.38 -34.92
C THR A 81 25.25 26.92 -34.57
N VAL A 82 24.68 26.53 -33.43
CA VAL A 82 24.68 25.16 -32.93
C VAL A 82 23.24 24.63 -32.95
N ALA A 83 23.06 23.47 -33.56
CA ALA A 83 21.82 22.71 -33.49
C ALA A 83 21.92 21.68 -32.37
N PHE A 84 20.83 21.52 -31.62
CA PHE A 84 20.73 20.57 -30.53
C PHE A 84 19.47 19.73 -30.67
N ALA A 85 19.56 18.44 -30.35
CA ALA A 85 18.41 17.56 -30.20
C ALA A 85 18.61 16.70 -28.96
N ASN A 86 17.54 16.54 -28.16
CA ASN A 86 17.52 15.67 -27.00
C ASN A 86 16.40 14.64 -27.17
N VAL A 87 16.72 13.36 -26.95
CA VAL A 87 15.75 12.27 -26.85
C VAL A 87 15.90 11.61 -25.49
N ARG A 88 14.81 11.53 -24.74
CA ARG A 88 14.75 10.84 -23.46
C ARG A 88 13.76 9.69 -23.55
N TRP A 89 14.25 8.49 -23.31
CA TRP A 89 13.42 7.29 -23.23
C TRP A 89 13.48 6.69 -21.83
N VAL A 90 12.34 6.22 -21.32
CA VAL A 90 12.20 5.62 -19.99
C VAL A 90 11.50 4.27 -20.13
N ASN A 91 12.12 3.22 -19.60
CA ASN A 91 11.54 1.88 -19.56
C ASN A 91 10.61 1.71 -18.36
N TRP A 92 9.31 1.80 -18.60
CA TRP A 92 8.28 1.62 -17.57
C TRP A 92 7.83 0.16 -17.38
N LYS A 93 8.41 -0.80 -18.11
CA LYS A 93 7.94 -2.20 -18.12
C LYS A 93 7.92 -2.84 -16.72
N ASP A 94 8.91 -2.52 -15.90
CA ASP A 94 9.12 -3.15 -14.59
C ASP A 94 8.82 -2.20 -13.41
N PHE A 95 8.23 -1.02 -13.67
CA PHE A 95 7.85 -0.10 -12.61
C PHE A 95 6.56 -0.56 -11.94
N ALA A 96 6.68 -1.08 -10.72
CA ALA A 96 5.55 -1.40 -9.85
C ALA A 96 5.89 -1.05 -8.41
N ILE A 97 4.91 -0.50 -7.69
CA ILE A 97 4.98 -0.24 -6.25
C ILE A 97 3.81 -0.98 -5.62
N ARG A 98 4.12 -1.87 -4.68
CA ARG A 98 3.12 -2.58 -3.87
C ARG A 98 3.43 -2.34 -2.40
N PRO A 99 2.74 -1.39 -1.75
CA PRO A 99 2.93 -1.12 -0.34
C PRO A 99 2.69 -2.40 0.48
N TYR A 100 3.58 -2.65 1.44
CA TYR A 100 3.64 -3.93 2.15
C TYR A 100 2.44 -4.11 3.09
N LYS A 101 2.16 -3.10 3.92
CA LYS A 101 1.04 -3.13 4.87
C LYS A 101 -0.30 -3.16 4.15
N PHE A 102 -0.45 -2.43 3.03
CA PHE A 102 -1.63 -2.51 2.17
C PHE A 102 -1.88 -3.94 1.67
N GLY A 103 -0.84 -4.63 1.19
CA GLY A 103 -0.95 -6.02 0.75
C GLY A 103 -1.46 -6.95 1.86
N LYS A 104 -0.90 -6.81 3.07
CA LYS A 104 -1.31 -7.62 4.23
C LYS A 104 -2.74 -7.37 4.67
N VAL A 105 -3.16 -6.11 4.75
CA VAL A 105 -4.54 -5.78 5.10
C VAL A 105 -5.50 -6.29 4.01
N SER A 106 -5.17 -6.14 2.73
CA SER A 106 -6.03 -6.62 1.63
C SER A 106 -6.23 -8.14 1.58
N GLU A 107 -5.31 -8.93 2.13
CA GLU A 107 -5.45 -10.39 2.25
C GLU A 107 -6.30 -10.80 3.46
N ALA A 108 -6.47 -9.90 4.43
CA ALA A 108 -7.08 -10.20 5.73
C ALA A 108 -8.58 -9.87 5.82
N VAL A 109 -9.08 -9.02 4.92
CA VAL A 109 -10.49 -8.58 4.78
C VAL A 109 -11.06 -9.04 3.45
#